data_AF-I0H6M0-F1
#
_entry.id   AF-I0H6M0-F1
#
_cell.length_a   1.000
_cell.length_b   1.000
_cell.length_c   1.000
_cell.angle_alpha   90.00
_cell.angle_beta   90.00
_cell.angle_gamma   90.00
#
_symmetry.space_group_name_H-M   'P 1'
#
loop_
_entity.id
_entity.type
_entity.pdbx_description
1 polymer ?
#
loop_
_entity_poly.entity_id
_entity_poly.type
_entity_poly.pdbx_seq_one_letter_code
_entity_poly.pdbx_strand_id
1 'polypeptide(L)'
;MDEYNAGAASVARLLLELRGRTRVDVKPVGKALQVRPEGATGVAVYIHQGGVDVAVAPEHANDLALSMPGAYVRDPDDPNTVVTLEAELIDANYDALLEASVQAVELRKTTVRPAKAARTRAAAAPKEKAPAKTPAPKSAAAKLKARAEMARPRCPKCKQYELLASGECPSGYC
;
A
#
# COMPACT_ATOMS: atom_id res chain seq x y z
N MET A 1 -15.73 -25.77 -16.92
CA MET A 1 -16.75 -24.98 -16.22
C MET A 1 -16.14 -23.63 -15.99
N ASP A 2 -16.27 -22.76 -16.98
CA ASP A 2 -15.86 -21.37 -16.83
C ASP A 2 -16.91 -20.70 -15.96
N GLU A 3 -16.55 -20.54 -14.69
CA GLU A 3 -17.38 -19.93 -13.66
C GLU A 3 -17.77 -18.53 -14.15
N TYR A 4 -19.07 -18.34 -14.43
CA TYR A 4 -19.59 -17.12 -15.01
C TYR A 4 -19.50 -16.02 -13.95
N ASN A 5 -18.34 -15.38 -13.89
CA ASN A 5 -17.97 -14.39 -12.90
C ASN A 5 -18.89 -13.18 -13.10
N ALA A 6 -19.98 -13.12 -12.31
CA ALA A 6 -21.12 -12.23 -12.58
C ALA A 6 -20.69 -10.75 -12.71
N GLY A 7 -19.74 -10.32 -11.87
CA GLY A 7 -19.16 -8.98 -11.92
C GLY A 7 -18.27 -8.69 -13.14
N ALA A 8 -17.86 -9.66 -13.97
CA ALA A 8 -16.88 -9.45 -15.04
C ALA A 8 -17.38 -8.50 -16.14
N ALA A 9 -18.66 -8.58 -16.51
CA ALA A 9 -19.26 -7.67 -17.50
C ALA A 9 -19.32 -6.23 -16.97
N SER A 10 -19.75 -6.06 -15.72
CA SER A 10 -19.84 -4.75 -15.06
C SER A 10 -18.48 -4.18 -14.69
N VAL A 11 -17.48 -5.01 -14.38
CA VAL A 11 -16.07 -4.60 -14.26
C VAL A 11 -15.54 -4.06 -15.60
N ALA A 12 -15.83 -4.72 -16.71
CA ALA A 12 -15.44 -4.22 -18.03
C ALA A 12 -16.13 -2.90 -18.37
N ARG A 13 -17.42 -2.76 -18.01
CA ARG A 13 -18.19 -1.52 -18.13
C ARG A 13 -17.62 -0.39 -17.27
N LEU A 14 -17.31 -0.68 -16.00
CA LEU A 14 -16.68 0.24 -15.04
C LEU A 14 -15.35 0.78 -15.58
N LEU A 15 -14.49 -0.10 -16.10
CA LEU A 15 -13.20 0.29 -16.70
C LEU A 15 -13.37 1.14 -17.96
N LEU A 16 -14.40 0.88 -18.78
CA LEU A 16 -14.71 1.68 -19.97
C LEU A 16 -15.23 3.07 -19.58
N GLU A 17 -16.18 3.15 -18.65
CA GLU A 17 -16.74 4.42 -18.19
C GLU A 17 -15.72 5.26 -17.41
N LEU A 18 -14.86 4.65 -16.58
CA LEU A 18 -13.77 5.36 -15.89
C LEU A 18 -12.79 6.01 -16.87
N ARG A 19 -12.45 5.32 -17.98
CA ARG A 19 -11.61 5.89 -19.05
C ARG A 19 -12.31 6.99 -19.86
N GLY A 20 -13.64 6.95 -19.95
CA GLY A 20 -14.44 8.01 -20.56
C GLY A 20 -14.56 9.27 -19.68
N ARG A 21 -14.59 9.09 -18.34
CA ARG A 21 -14.74 10.17 -17.36
C ARG A 21 -13.41 10.75 -16.87
N THR A 22 -12.34 9.94 -16.82
CA THR A 22 -11.05 10.29 -16.22
C THR A 22 -9.86 9.67 -16.97
N ARG A 23 -8.66 10.24 -16.77
CA ARG A 23 -7.42 9.67 -17.30
C ARG A 23 -6.82 8.67 -16.30
N VAL A 24 -6.83 7.39 -16.68
CA VAL A 24 -6.39 6.28 -15.83
C VAL A 24 -5.51 5.28 -16.57
N ASP A 25 -4.42 4.90 -15.92
CA ASP A 25 -3.59 3.76 -16.27
C ASP A 25 -4.16 2.49 -15.61
N VAL A 26 -4.32 1.42 -16.39
CA VAL A 26 -4.79 0.12 -15.88
C VAL A 26 -3.67 -0.90 -16.06
N LYS A 27 -3.15 -1.43 -14.95
CA LYS A 27 -2.03 -2.39 -14.95
C LYS A 27 -2.45 -3.72 -14.30
N PRO A 28 -2.30 -4.88 -14.98
CA PRO A 28 -2.45 -6.17 -14.33
C PRO A 28 -1.30 -6.41 -13.34
N VAL A 29 -1.64 -6.88 -12.14
CA VAL A 29 -0.70 -7.24 -11.07
C VAL A 29 -1.18 -8.54 -10.44
N GLY A 30 -0.51 -9.65 -10.75
CA GLY A 30 -0.94 -10.98 -10.32
C GLY A 30 -2.32 -11.34 -10.90
N LYS A 31 -3.27 -11.70 -10.04
CA LYS A 31 -4.66 -12.04 -10.40
C LYS A 31 -5.63 -10.85 -10.35
N ALA A 32 -5.12 -9.62 -10.35
CA ALA A 32 -5.90 -8.41 -10.16
C ALA A 32 -5.49 -7.29 -11.13
N LEU A 33 -6.36 -6.31 -11.30
CA LEU A 33 -6.10 -5.07 -12.04
C LEU A 33 -5.95 -3.91 -11.06
N GLN A 34 -4.88 -3.13 -11.21
CA GLN A 34 -4.71 -1.85 -10.51
C GLN A 34 -5.08 -0.72 -11.48
N VAL A 35 -6.10 0.05 -11.11
CA VAL A 35 -6.44 1.32 -11.76
C VAL A 35 -5.74 2.43 -11.00
N ARG A 36 -4.97 3.25 -11.72
CA ARG A 36 -4.17 4.36 -11.20
C ARG A 36 -4.52 5.60 -12.02
N PRO A 37 -4.53 6.81 -11.43
CA PRO A 37 -4.57 8.02 -12.24
C PRO A 37 -3.33 8.10 -13.15
N GLU A 38 -3.48 8.60 -14.37
CA GLU A 38 -2.36 8.76 -15.30
C GLU A 38 -1.23 9.60 -14.68
N GLY A 39 0.00 9.07 -14.69
CA GLY A 39 1.17 9.73 -14.09
C GLY A 39 1.26 9.68 -12.56
N ALA A 40 0.32 9.01 -11.87
CA ALA A 40 0.34 8.83 -10.41
C ALA A 40 0.79 7.43 -9.98
N THR A 41 1.40 7.34 -8.79
CA THR A 41 1.85 6.07 -8.20
C THR A 41 0.84 5.43 -7.25
N GLY A 42 -0.18 6.18 -6.79
CA GLY A 42 -1.26 5.67 -5.96
C GLY A 42 -2.26 4.81 -6.76
N VAL A 43 -2.75 3.74 -6.14
CA VAL A 43 -3.84 2.93 -6.69
C VAL A 43 -5.17 3.55 -6.23
N ALA A 44 -6.05 3.82 -7.18
CA ALA A 44 -7.39 4.35 -6.93
C ALA A 44 -8.42 3.24 -6.79
N VAL A 45 -8.34 2.22 -7.65
CA VAL A 45 -9.24 1.06 -7.63
C VAL A 45 -8.44 -0.22 -7.84
N TYR A 46 -8.74 -1.26 -7.07
CA TYR A 46 -8.16 -2.59 -7.21
C TYR A 46 -9.25 -3.60 -7.48
N ILE A 47 -9.17 -4.28 -8.63
CA ILE A 47 -10.21 -5.21 -9.10
C ILE A 47 -9.63 -6.62 -9.04
N HIS A 48 -10.26 -7.51 -8.29
CA HIS A 48 -9.82 -8.89 -8.07
C HIS A 48 -10.99 -9.88 -8.22
N GLN A 49 -10.70 -11.19 -8.19
CA GLN A 49 -11.72 -12.22 -8.40
C GLN A 49 -12.88 -12.19 -7.38
N GLY A 50 -12.67 -11.58 -6.20
CA GLY A 50 -13.68 -11.46 -5.15
C GLY A 50 -14.44 -10.14 -5.14
N GLY A 51 -14.07 -9.15 -5.96
CA GLY A 51 -14.72 -7.84 -5.93
C GLY A 51 -13.82 -6.67 -6.35
N VAL A 52 -14.21 -5.49 -5.89
CA VAL A 52 -13.54 -4.21 -6.16
C VAL A 52 -13.25 -3.49 -4.85
N ASP A 53 -11.98 -3.17 -4.60
CA ASP A 53 -11.57 -2.26 -3.53
C ASP A 53 -11.41 -0.83 -4.12
N VAL A 54 -12.10 0.15 -3.54
CA VAL A 54 -12.03 1.57 -3.92
C VAL A 54 -11.32 2.37 -2.84
N ALA A 55 -10.28 3.12 -3.20
CA ALA A 55 -9.56 3.99 -2.28
C ALA A 55 -10.37 5.24 -1.91
N VAL A 56 -10.50 5.51 -0.62
CA VAL A 56 -11.34 6.58 -0.08
C VAL A 56 -10.58 7.33 1.02
N ALA A 57 -10.99 8.55 1.34
CA ALA A 57 -10.49 9.24 2.53
C ALA A 57 -11.05 8.56 3.80
N PRO A 58 -10.26 8.35 4.87
CA PRO A 58 -10.72 7.66 6.08
C PRO A 58 -12.04 8.21 6.64
N GLU A 59 -12.20 9.54 6.63
CA GLU A 59 -13.38 10.27 7.09
C GLU A 59 -14.66 10.00 6.28
N HIS A 60 -14.55 9.52 5.03
CA HIS A 60 -15.68 9.20 4.15
C HIS A 60 -15.91 7.70 3.94
N ALA A 61 -15.03 6.85 4.49
CA ALA A 61 -15.07 5.42 4.24
C ALA A 61 -16.35 4.76 4.76
N ASN A 62 -16.80 5.13 5.95
CA ASN A 62 -18.02 4.59 6.55
C ASN A 62 -19.28 5.05 5.78
N ASP A 63 -19.37 6.32 5.40
CA ASP A 63 -20.51 6.84 4.63
C ASP A 63 -20.64 6.13 3.27
N LEU A 64 -19.50 5.89 2.61
CA LEU A 64 -19.44 5.15 1.35
C LEU A 64 -19.79 3.65 1.51
N ALA A 65 -19.36 3.02 2.59
CA ALA A 65 -19.74 1.62 2.88
C ALA A 65 -21.25 1.50 3.20
N LEU A 66 -21.84 2.49 3.87
CA LEU A 66 -23.28 2.52 4.16
C LEU A 66 -24.14 2.82 2.93
N SER A 67 -23.64 3.54 1.93
CA SER A 67 -24.37 3.85 0.71
C SER A 67 -24.38 2.72 -0.33
N MET A 68 -23.48 1.74 -0.21
CA MET A 68 -23.42 0.55 -1.07
C MET A 68 -23.73 -0.72 -0.26
N PRO A 69 -24.97 -1.23 -0.26
CA PRO A 69 -25.33 -2.48 0.41
C PRO A 69 -24.34 -3.63 0.16
N GLY A 70 -23.79 -4.16 1.26
CA GLY A 70 -22.80 -5.24 1.29
C GLY A 70 -21.34 -4.80 1.06
N ALA A 71 -21.07 -3.50 0.88
CA ALA A 71 -19.72 -2.98 0.97
C ALA A 71 -19.24 -2.86 2.43
N TYR A 72 -17.93 -2.90 2.63
CA TYR A 72 -17.31 -2.72 3.95
C TYR A 72 -15.97 -1.97 3.87
N VAL A 73 -15.63 -1.25 4.94
CA VAL A 73 -14.32 -0.60 5.07
C VAL A 73 -13.27 -1.65 5.46
N ARG A 74 -12.20 -1.77 4.66
CA ARG A 74 -11.01 -2.55 5.01
C ARG A 74 -9.99 -1.63 5.67
N ASP A 75 -9.67 -1.95 6.92
CA ASP A 75 -8.67 -1.30 7.78
C ASP A 75 -8.81 0.25 7.84
N PRO A 76 -9.70 0.77 8.72
CA PRO A 76 -9.94 2.21 8.82
C PRO A 76 -8.73 2.99 9.40
N ASP A 77 -7.74 2.30 9.97
CA ASP A 77 -6.53 2.91 10.54
C ASP A 77 -5.37 2.98 9.51
N ASP A 78 -5.47 2.34 8.33
CA ASP A 78 -4.47 2.48 7.26
C ASP A 78 -4.62 3.83 6.53
N PRO A 79 -3.54 4.60 6.29
CA PRO A 79 -3.57 5.80 5.44
C PRO A 79 -3.99 5.54 3.97
N ASN A 80 -4.24 4.29 3.59
CA ASN A 80 -4.83 3.85 2.34
C ASN A 80 -6.14 3.10 2.58
N THR A 81 -7.02 3.63 3.43
CA THR A 81 -8.38 3.12 3.62
C THR A 81 -9.05 2.80 2.28
N VAL A 82 -9.62 1.60 2.18
CA VAL A 82 -10.40 1.18 1.02
C VAL A 82 -11.78 0.69 1.45
N VAL A 83 -12.78 0.92 0.61
CA VAL A 83 -14.09 0.26 0.71
C VAL A 83 -14.08 -0.89 -0.29
N THR A 84 -14.28 -2.11 0.21
CA THR A 84 -14.42 -3.33 -0.58
C THR A 84 -15.90 -3.56 -0.90
N LEU A 85 -16.21 -3.83 -2.16
CA LEU A 85 -17.51 -4.32 -2.62
C LEU A 85 -17.34 -5.70 -3.27
N GLU A 86 -18.16 -6.67 -2.88
CA GLU A 86 -18.07 -8.05 -3.35
C GLU A 86 -18.55 -8.22 -4.81
N ALA A 87 -17.98 -9.20 -5.53
CA ALA A 87 -18.19 -9.37 -6.97
C ALA A 87 -19.65 -9.55 -7.39
N GLU A 88 -20.48 -10.19 -6.56
CA GLU A 88 -21.91 -10.41 -6.82
C GLU A 88 -22.78 -9.15 -6.62
N LEU A 89 -22.25 -8.13 -5.94
CA LEU A 89 -22.96 -6.89 -5.60
C LEU A 89 -22.57 -5.71 -6.49
N ILE A 90 -21.62 -5.90 -7.42
CA ILE A 90 -21.15 -4.87 -8.35
C ILE A 90 -22.31 -4.30 -9.19
N ASP A 91 -23.18 -5.15 -9.71
CA ASP A 91 -24.29 -4.75 -10.59
C ASP A 91 -25.34 -3.93 -9.85
N ALA A 92 -25.68 -4.34 -8.62
CA ALA A 92 -26.67 -3.67 -7.77
C ALA A 92 -26.20 -2.29 -7.28
N ASN A 93 -24.89 -2.10 -7.15
CA ASN A 93 -24.26 -0.88 -6.64
C ASN A 93 -23.54 -0.07 -7.74
N TYR A 94 -23.74 -0.40 -9.02
CA TYR A 94 -22.84 0.02 -10.11
C TYR A 94 -22.63 1.54 -10.20
N ASP A 95 -23.70 2.33 -10.10
CA ASP A 95 -23.61 3.79 -10.24
C ASP A 95 -22.84 4.42 -9.07
N ALA A 96 -23.08 3.95 -7.84
CA ALA A 96 -22.35 4.40 -6.65
C ALA A 96 -20.89 3.96 -6.69
N LEU A 97 -20.61 2.72 -7.11
CA LEU A 97 -19.25 2.21 -7.31
C LEU A 97 -18.48 3.02 -8.35
N LEU A 98 -19.13 3.41 -9.46
CA LEU A 98 -18.53 4.21 -10.51
C LEU A 98 -18.25 5.64 -10.06
N GLU A 99 -19.18 6.28 -9.34
CA GLU A 99 -18.93 7.60 -8.75
C GLU A 99 -17.77 7.57 -7.74
N ALA A 100 -17.80 6.62 -6.80
CA ALA A 100 -16.74 6.42 -5.83
C ALA A 100 -15.37 6.14 -6.51
N SER A 101 -15.37 5.36 -7.60
CA SER A 101 -14.16 5.10 -8.38
C SER A 101 -13.60 6.35 -9.08
N VAL A 102 -14.45 7.26 -9.55
CA VAL A 102 -14.03 8.57 -10.08
C VAL A 102 -13.45 9.43 -8.95
N GLN A 103 -14.11 9.52 -7.80
CA GLN A 103 -13.63 10.26 -6.63
C GLN A 103 -12.28 9.72 -6.13
N ALA A 104 -12.10 8.39 -6.11
CA ALA A 104 -10.85 7.73 -5.76
C ALA A 104 -9.70 8.08 -6.72
N VAL A 105 -9.99 8.22 -8.02
CA VAL A 105 -9.02 8.67 -9.02
C VAL A 105 -8.60 10.11 -8.74
N GLU A 106 -9.53 11.03 -8.50
CA GLU A 106 -9.20 12.42 -8.15
C GLU A 106 -8.40 12.52 -6.84
N LEU A 107 -8.81 11.78 -5.79
CA LEU A 107 -8.09 11.68 -4.52
C LEU A 107 -6.62 11.28 -4.76
N ARG A 108 -6.39 10.22 -5.53
CA ARG A 108 -5.02 9.72 -5.78
C ARG A 108 -4.21 10.61 -6.73
N LYS A 109 -4.81 11.43 -7.61
CA LYS A 109 -4.07 12.45 -8.38
C LYS A 109 -3.39 13.47 -7.46
N THR A 110 -4.00 13.83 -6.32
CA THR A 110 -3.38 14.78 -5.39
C THR A 110 -2.20 14.16 -4.63
N THR A 111 -2.20 12.84 -4.42
CA THR A 111 -1.11 12.09 -3.76
C THR A 111 0.16 11.89 -4.61
N VAL A 112 0.26 12.56 -5.77
CA VAL A 112 1.35 12.42 -6.76
C VAL A 112 2.77 12.73 -6.23
N ARG A 113 2.90 13.39 -5.07
CA ARG A 113 4.20 13.53 -4.39
C ARG A 113 4.31 12.56 -3.22
N PRO A 114 5.23 11.58 -3.25
CA PRO A 114 5.80 11.12 -1.98
C PRO A 114 6.38 12.36 -1.30
N ALA A 115 5.88 12.68 -0.12
CA ALA A 115 6.59 13.59 0.76
C ALA A 115 7.98 12.99 0.97
N LYS A 116 8.99 13.56 0.30
CA LYS A 116 10.39 13.30 0.61
C LYS A 116 10.55 13.78 2.04
N ALA A 117 10.37 12.86 2.99
CA ALA A 117 10.60 13.11 4.40
C ALA A 117 12.00 13.69 4.50
N ALA A 118 12.06 15.00 4.79
CA ALA A 118 13.31 15.70 4.91
C ALA A 118 13.98 15.11 6.15
N ARG A 119 14.85 14.11 5.92
CA ARG A 119 15.81 13.66 6.93
C ARG A 119 16.71 14.85 7.20
N THR A 120 16.28 15.67 8.15
CA THR A 120 17.09 16.67 8.81
C THR A 120 18.40 15.99 9.18
N ARG A 121 19.49 16.45 8.55
CA ARG A 121 20.82 15.97 8.86
C ARG A 121 21.08 16.33 10.32
N ALA A 122 20.96 15.35 11.21
CA ALA A 122 21.50 15.47 12.56
C ALA A 122 22.97 15.88 12.41
N ALA A 123 23.32 17.02 13.01
CA ALA A 123 24.65 17.59 12.91
C ALA A 123 25.69 16.60 13.45
N ALA A 124 26.83 16.48 12.77
CA ALA A 124 27.92 15.64 13.22
C ALA A 124 28.53 16.21 14.51
N ALA A 125 28.37 15.49 15.63
CA ALA A 125 29.18 15.75 16.82
C ALA A 125 30.65 15.35 16.54
N PRO A 126 31.64 16.16 16.94
CA PRO A 126 33.04 15.88 16.66
C PRO A 126 33.56 14.69 17.49
N LYS A 127 34.52 13.95 16.92
CA LYS A 127 35.20 12.85 17.59
C LYS A 127 36.25 13.39 18.57
N GLU A 128 36.23 12.91 19.81
CA GLU A 128 37.41 12.94 20.67
C GLU A 128 37.61 11.62 21.43
N LYS A 129 38.80 11.42 21.99
CA LYS A 129 39.41 10.09 22.24
C LYS A 129 39.02 9.48 23.60
N ALA A 130 39.05 8.15 23.67
CA ALA A 130 38.94 7.37 24.91
C ALA A 130 40.19 7.55 25.81
N PRO A 131 40.14 7.25 27.14
CA PRO A 131 40.32 5.85 27.56
C PRO A 131 39.63 5.37 28.88
N ALA A 132 39.15 4.11 28.83
CA ALA A 132 39.34 2.99 29.77
C ALA A 132 38.98 3.01 31.30
N LYS A 133 38.39 1.85 31.70
CA LYS A 133 38.35 1.13 33.01
C LYS A 133 37.10 1.21 33.91
N THR A 134 36.73 0.00 34.37
CA THR A 134 35.64 -0.53 35.23
C THR A 134 35.75 -0.13 36.72
N PRO A 135 34.72 -0.35 37.62
CA PRO A 135 33.75 -1.47 37.66
C PRO A 135 32.26 -1.15 38.01
N ALA A 136 31.43 -2.20 38.05
CA ALA A 136 29.99 -2.23 38.42
C ALA A 136 29.80 -2.36 39.97
N PRO A 137 28.58 -2.40 40.61
CA PRO A 137 27.42 -3.25 40.24
C PRO A 137 25.98 -2.79 40.63
N LYS A 138 24.95 -3.60 40.26
CA LYS A 138 23.54 -3.64 40.78
C LYS A 138 22.70 -2.35 40.51
N SER A 139 21.38 -2.34 40.27
CA SER A 139 20.33 -3.33 39.96
C SER A 139 19.05 -2.52 39.56
N ALA A 140 17.97 -3.03 38.94
CA ALA A 140 17.49 -4.40 38.73
C ALA A 140 16.58 -4.54 37.47
N ALA A 141 16.03 -5.74 37.30
CA ALA A 141 14.80 -6.14 36.58
C ALA A 141 14.06 -5.17 35.62
N ALA A 142 14.00 -5.54 34.33
CA ALA A 142 12.76 -6.06 33.72
C ALA A 142 12.98 -6.80 32.38
N LYS A 143 12.90 -8.13 32.44
CA LYS A 143 12.26 -9.06 31.48
C LYS A 143 12.36 -8.84 29.94
N LEU A 144 12.97 -9.84 29.29
CA LEU A 144 12.48 -10.64 28.13
C LEU A 144 12.29 -9.92 26.76
N LYS A 145 12.77 -10.42 25.61
CA LYS A 145 13.35 -11.73 25.19
C LYS A 145 14.51 -11.51 24.20
N ALA A 146 15.31 -12.57 23.97
CA ALA A 146 16.38 -12.76 22.96
C ALA A 146 16.34 -11.82 21.74
N ARG A 147 17.42 -11.19 21.24
CA ARG A 147 18.87 -11.53 21.22
C ARG A 147 19.18 -12.97 20.79
N ALA A 148 19.12 -13.22 19.48
CA ALA A 148 20.21 -13.84 18.70
C ALA A 148 19.81 -14.03 17.22
N GLU A 149 19.68 -12.94 16.46
CA GLU A 149 19.72 -13.04 15.00
C GLU A 149 20.98 -12.32 14.51
N MET A 150 21.86 -13.05 13.83
CA MET A 150 23.06 -12.48 13.22
C MET A 150 22.63 -11.43 12.20
N ALA A 151 22.99 -10.16 12.45
CA ALA A 151 22.75 -9.09 11.49
C ALA A 151 23.48 -9.40 10.18
N ARG A 152 22.75 -9.92 9.19
CA ARG A 152 23.31 -10.31 7.89
C ARG A 152 23.88 -9.05 7.23
N PRO A 153 25.08 -9.10 6.65
CA PRO A 153 25.66 -7.94 6.01
C PRO A 153 24.72 -7.45 4.89
N ARG A 154 24.33 -6.18 4.94
CA ARG A 154 23.57 -5.54 3.87
C ARG A 154 24.48 -5.26 2.68
N CYS A 155 23.92 -5.32 1.48
CA CYS A 155 24.71 -5.11 0.26
C CYS A 155 25.44 -3.76 0.33
N PRO A 156 26.78 -3.73 0.17
CA PRO A 156 27.55 -2.49 0.32
C PRO A 156 27.21 -1.44 -0.74
N LYS A 157 26.73 -1.87 -1.92
CA LYS A 157 26.35 -1.00 -3.04
C LYS A 157 24.98 -0.34 -2.85
N CYS A 158 23.91 -1.13 -2.72
CA CYS A 158 22.54 -0.57 -2.62
C CYS A 158 22.08 -0.28 -1.18
N LYS A 159 22.66 -0.95 -0.17
CA LYS A 159 22.34 -0.86 1.27
C LYS A 159 20.88 -1.14 1.67
N GLN A 160 20.02 -1.44 0.69
CA GLN A 160 18.59 -1.65 0.83
C GLN A 160 18.25 -3.11 1.16
N TYR A 161 19.01 -4.05 0.60
CA TYR A 161 18.77 -5.48 0.77
C TYR A 161 19.86 -6.13 1.63
N GLU A 162 19.45 -7.11 2.43
CA GLU A 162 20.35 -8.03 3.11
C GLU A 162 20.92 -9.00 2.07
N LEU A 163 22.22 -9.31 2.19
CA LEU A 163 22.86 -10.22 1.24
C LEU A 163 22.30 -11.63 1.40
N LEU A 164 22.17 -12.31 0.26
CA LEU A 164 21.90 -13.74 0.21
C LEU A 164 23.03 -14.51 0.90
N ALA A 165 22.80 -15.78 1.26
CA ALA A 165 23.83 -16.62 1.86
C ALA A 165 25.07 -16.81 0.96
N SER A 166 24.94 -16.58 -0.36
CA SER A 166 26.03 -16.53 -1.34
C SER A 166 26.85 -15.23 -1.32
N GLY A 167 26.43 -14.20 -0.57
CA GLY A 167 27.05 -12.87 -0.58
C GLY A 167 26.55 -11.94 -1.69
N GLU A 168 25.52 -12.33 -2.44
CA GLU A 168 25.01 -11.57 -3.59
C GLU A 168 23.84 -10.63 -3.25
N CYS A 169 23.70 -9.58 -4.06
CA CYS A 169 22.59 -8.61 -3.96
C CYS A 169 21.33 -9.21 -4.61
N PRO A 170 20.23 -9.46 -3.86
CA PRO A 170 19.06 -10.15 -4.41
C PRO A 170 18.31 -9.39 -5.51
N SER A 171 18.59 -8.10 -5.73
CA SER A 171 18.02 -7.33 -6.84
C SER A 171 18.80 -7.44 -8.16
N GLY A 172 19.97 -8.10 -8.19
CA GLY A 172 20.80 -8.35 -9.40
C GLY A 172 21.45 -7.11 -10.03
N TYR A 173 20.86 -5.93 -9.86
CA TYR A 173 21.28 -4.63 -10.40
C TYR A 173 21.91 -3.76 -9.30
N CYS A 174 23.02 -4.27 -8.75
CA CYS A 174 23.88 -3.61 -7.77
C CYS A 174 25.33 -3.69 -8.29
#